data_AF-A0A2S6I7K8-F1
#
_entry.id   AF-A0A2S6I7K8-F1
#
_cell.length_a   1.000
_cell.length_b   1.000
_cell.length_c   1.000
_cell.angle_alpha   90.00
_cell.angle_beta   90.00
_cell.angle_gamma   90.00
#
_symmetry.space_group_name_H-M   'P 1'
#
loop_
_entity.id
_entity.type
_entity.pdbx_description
1 polymer ?
#
loop_
_entity_poly.entity_id
_entity_poly.type
_entity_poly.pdbx_seq_one_letter_code
_entity_poly.pdbx_strand_id
1 'polypeptide(L)'
;MIQEATINRVLDRLERGTEDYETEIRDFAESQPELMDYLTNEDTEAFTEAERDLLLFAALVIYQSVDDERSGMPEATGEAIASAEEHNYEVFNRSKGEGFRDRLTPFFEESAEEELLAFVEDLVLADETEEDSISGEAREPFFTTLKTVIDVLT
;
A
#
# COMPACT_ATOMS: atom_id res chain seq x y z
N MET A 1 10.34 -11.72 -0.01
CA MET A 1 10.20 -11.19 -1.37
C MET A 1 9.05 -11.90 -2.06
N ILE A 2 7.91 -11.25 -2.00
CA ILE A 2 6.76 -11.49 -2.84
C ILE A 2 7.17 -11.29 -4.30
N GLN A 3 6.73 -12.18 -5.17
CA GLN A 3 7.10 -12.16 -6.58
C GLN A 3 6.16 -11.27 -7.39
N GLU A 4 6.69 -10.59 -8.40
CA GLU A 4 5.90 -9.83 -9.38
C GLU A 4 4.76 -10.69 -9.99
N ALA A 5 5.04 -11.97 -10.25
CA ALA A 5 4.06 -12.91 -10.79
C ALA A 5 2.87 -13.17 -9.85
N THR A 6 3.07 -13.02 -8.53
CA THR A 6 1.99 -13.12 -7.54
C THR A 6 1.15 -11.85 -7.56
N ILE A 7 1.78 -10.67 -7.56
CA ILE A 7 1.08 -9.38 -7.65
C ILE A 7 0.20 -9.32 -8.91
N ASN A 8 0.78 -9.66 -10.06
CA ASN A 8 0.06 -9.71 -11.34
C ASN A 8 -1.10 -10.69 -11.32
N ARG A 9 -0.96 -11.85 -10.67
CA ARG A 9 -2.05 -12.84 -10.52
C ARG A 9 -3.18 -12.29 -9.64
N VAL A 10 -2.85 -11.58 -8.57
CA VAL A 10 -3.82 -10.95 -7.66
C VAL A 10 -4.59 -9.85 -8.37
N LEU A 11 -3.91 -8.94 -9.09
CA LEU A 11 -4.54 -7.91 -9.91
C LEU A 11 -5.52 -8.52 -10.92
N ASP A 12 -5.05 -9.50 -11.69
CA ASP A 12 -5.83 -10.28 -12.64
C ASP A 12 -7.08 -10.93 -12.02
N ARG A 13 -7.01 -11.37 -10.76
CA ARG A 13 -8.11 -12.03 -10.04
C ARG A 13 -9.16 -10.99 -9.65
N LEU A 14 -8.72 -9.86 -9.08
CA LEU A 14 -9.57 -8.76 -8.66
C LEU A 14 -10.28 -8.09 -9.84
N GLU A 15 -9.58 -7.85 -10.96
CA GLU A 15 -10.15 -7.24 -12.17
C GLU A 15 -11.21 -8.11 -12.86
N ARG A 16 -11.08 -9.44 -12.80
CA ARG A 16 -12.02 -10.36 -13.45
C ARG A 16 -13.36 -10.48 -12.73
N GLY A 17 -13.49 -9.91 -11.52
CA GLY A 17 -14.75 -9.87 -10.76
C GLY A 17 -15.36 -11.24 -10.47
N THR A 18 -14.54 -12.31 -10.46
CA THR A 18 -15.00 -13.67 -10.16
C THR A 18 -15.20 -13.92 -8.66
N GLU A 19 -14.61 -13.07 -7.83
CA GLU A 19 -14.80 -12.98 -6.38
C GLU A 19 -15.47 -11.63 -6.08
N ASP A 20 -16.38 -11.62 -5.11
CA ASP A 20 -17.09 -10.41 -4.71
C ASP A 20 -16.09 -9.51 -3.97
N TYR A 21 -15.68 -8.39 -4.57
CA TYR A 21 -14.73 -7.43 -3.98
C TYR A 21 -15.11 -7.08 -2.53
N GLU A 22 -16.41 -7.01 -2.22
CA GLU A 22 -16.90 -6.78 -0.86
C GLU A 22 -16.55 -7.93 0.11
N THR A 23 -16.46 -9.16 -0.38
CA THR A 23 -16.05 -10.32 0.41
C THR A 23 -14.56 -10.28 0.70
N GLU A 24 -13.72 -9.97 -0.30
CA GLU A 24 -12.26 -9.88 -0.11
C GLU A 24 -11.89 -8.76 0.88
N ILE A 25 -12.58 -7.61 0.79
CA ILE A 25 -12.41 -6.53 1.77
C ILE A 25 -12.87 -6.96 3.17
N ARG A 26 -13.94 -7.74 3.28
CA ARG A 26 -14.39 -8.26 4.58
C ARG A 26 -13.37 -9.22 5.18
N ASP A 27 -12.85 -10.13 4.37
CA ASP A 27 -11.85 -11.11 4.81
C ASP A 27 -10.54 -10.40 5.23
N PHE A 28 -10.15 -9.35 4.51
CA PHE A 28 -9.05 -8.48 4.91
C PHE A 28 -9.33 -7.77 6.24
N ALA A 29 -10.51 -7.17 6.40
CA ALA A 29 -10.90 -6.49 7.65
C ALA A 29 -10.96 -7.44 8.85
N GLU A 30 -11.45 -8.66 8.66
CA GLU A 30 -11.51 -9.68 9.72
C GLU A 30 -10.12 -10.20 10.08
N SER A 31 -9.22 -10.31 9.10
CA SER A 31 -7.85 -10.79 9.30
C SER A 31 -6.90 -9.72 9.85
N GLN A 32 -7.17 -8.45 9.57
CA GLN A 32 -6.28 -7.32 9.90
C GLN A 32 -7.11 -6.10 10.38
N PRO A 33 -7.81 -6.22 11.53
CA PRO A 33 -8.77 -5.21 11.97
C PRO A 33 -8.15 -3.84 12.25
N GLU A 34 -7.03 -3.78 12.97
CA GLU A 34 -6.37 -2.50 13.28
C GLU A 34 -5.75 -1.86 12.03
N LEU A 35 -5.35 -2.66 11.03
CA LEU A 35 -4.86 -2.15 9.75
C LEU A 35 -6.00 -1.60 8.89
N MET A 36 -7.16 -2.25 8.91
CA MET A 36 -8.37 -1.75 8.25
C MET A 36 -8.85 -0.44 8.90
N ASP A 37 -8.83 -0.37 10.23
CA ASP A 37 -9.13 0.87 10.96
C ASP A 37 -8.14 1.98 10.55
N TYR A 38 -6.85 1.67 10.42
CA TYR A 38 -5.85 2.62 9.92
C TYR A 38 -6.14 3.11 8.50
N LEU A 39 -6.45 2.21 7.57
CA LEU A 39 -6.74 2.54 6.17
C LEU A 39 -8.02 3.37 5.99
N THR A 40 -8.94 3.27 6.95
CA THR A 40 -10.25 3.95 6.90
C THR A 40 -10.35 5.13 7.87
N ASN A 41 -9.29 5.43 8.63
CA ASN A 41 -9.26 6.51 9.61
C ASN A 41 -9.39 7.90 8.94
N GLU A 42 -10.12 8.81 9.58
CA GLU A 42 -10.45 10.16 9.11
C GLU A 42 -9.22 11.05 8.86
N ASP A 43 -8.03 10.74 9.39
CA ASP A 43 -6.80 11.48 9.05
C ASP A 43 -6.40 11.34 7.55
N THR A 44 -7.02 10.40 6.80
CA THR A 44 -7.02 10.37 5.32
C THR A 44 -7.96 11.41 4.69
N GLU A 45 -8.44 12.42 5.43
CA GLU A 45 -9.24 13.58 4.96
C GLU A 45 -8.55 14.41 3.87
N ALA A 46 -7.26 14.20 3.60
CA ALA A 46 -6.56 14.77 2.45
C ALA A 46 -6.89 14.06 1.11
N PHE A 47 -7.41 12.84 1.15
CA PHE A 47 -7.73 12.06 -0.05
C PHE A 47 -9.16 12.27 -0.51
N THR A 48 -9.31 12.38 -1.83
CA THR A 48 -10.59 12.27 -2.51
C THR A 48 -11.20 10.88 -2.36
N GLU A 49 -12.50 10.74 -2.64
CA GLU A 49 -13.19 9.44 -2.61
C GLU A 49 -12.52 8.42 -3.55
N ALA A 50 -12.14 8.85 -4.76
CA ALA A 50 -11.43 8.01 -5.73
C ALA A 50 -10.05 7.56 -5.21
N GLU A 51 -9.28 8.46 -4.58
CA GLU A 51 -7.98 8.10 -3.98
C GLU A 51 -8.17 7.12 -2.80
N ARG A 52 -9.23 7.25 -1.99
CA ARG A 52 -9.52 6.29 -0.92
C ARG A 52 -9.88 4.91 -1.45
N ASP A 53 -10.70 4.84 -2.49
CA ASP A 53 -11.05 3.59 -3.15
C ASP A 53 -9.81 2.91 -3.75
N LEU A 54 -8.95 3.70 -4.40
CA LEU A 54 -7.68 3.22 -4.95
C LEU A 54 -6.71 2.74 -3.86
N LEU A 55 -6.62 3.47 -2.74
CA LEU A 55 -5.79 3.11 -1.59
C LEU A 55 -6.23 1.75 -1.03
N LEU A 56 -7.54 1.58 -0.83
CA LEU A 56 -8.10 0.33 -0.31
C LEU A 56 -7.87 -0.83 -1.28
N PHE A 57 -8.04 -0.60 -2.58
CA PHE A 57 -7.74 -1.58 -3.62
C PHE A 57 -6.26 -1.98 -3.60
N ALA A 58 -5.34 -1.02 -3.57
CA ALA A 58 -3.90 -1.28 -3.55
C ALA A 58 -3.47 -2.00 -2.26
N ALA A 59 -4.05 -1.63 -1.11
CA ALA A 59 -3.82 -2.32 0.15
C ALA A 59 -4.31 -3.78 0.10
N LEU A 60 -5.47 -4.04 -0.52
CA LEU A 60 -5.97 -5.40 -0.74
C LEU A 60 -5.04 -6.21 -1.63
N VAL A 61 -4.52 -5.62 -2.72
CA VAL A 61 -3.53 -6.28 -3.59
C VAL A 61 -2.28 -6.69 -2.80
N ILE A 62 -1.76 -5.78 -1.96
CA ILE A 62 -0.59 -6.08 -1.10
C ILE A 62 -0.94 -7.22 -0.14
N TYR A 63 -2.04 -7.11 0.61
CA TYR A 63 -2.47 -8.12 1.57
C TYR A 63 -2.61 -9.50 0.94
N GLN A 64 -3.36 -9.61 -0.16
CA GLN A 64 -3.56 -10.89 -0.84
C GLN A 64 -2.26 -11.44 -1.44
N SER A 65 -1.37 -10.57 -1.92
CA SER A 65 -0.07 -11.02 -2.45
C SER A 65 0.82 -11.59 -1.35
N VAL A 66 0.77 -11.00 -0.15
CA VAL A 66 1.49 -11.52 1.02
C VAL A 66 0.86 -12.82 1.50
N ASP A 67 -0.47 -12.91 1.61
CA ASP A 67 -1.18 -14.11 2.06
C ASP A 67 -1.00 -15.31 1.10
N ASP A 68 -1.01 -15.07 -0.21
CA ASP A 68 -0.79 -16.10 -1.24
C ASP A 68 0.59 -16.78 -1.12
N GLU A 69 1.62 -16.07 -0.65
CA GLU A 69 2.99 -16.60 -0.54
C GLU A 69 3.43 -16.93 0.88
N ARG A 70 2.80 -16.34 1.90
CA ARG A 70 3.19 -16.50 3.30
C ARG A 70 2.05 -17.09 4.11
N SER A 71 2.25 -18.31 4.61
CA SER A 71 1.30 -18.93 5.52
C SER A 71 1.37 -18.32 6.92
N GLY A 72 0.26 -17.78 7.41
CA GLY A 72 0.08 -17.41 8.83
C GLY A 72 0.70 -16.06 9.19
N MET A 73 0.28 -15.02 8.49
CA MET A 73 0.65 -13.63 8.78
C MET A 73 0.08 -13.21 10.14
N PRO A 74 0.90 -12.62 11.05
CA PRO A 74 0.38 -12.09 12.30
C PRO A 74 -0.56 -10.90 12.03
N GLU A 75 -1.51 -10.68 12.92
CA GLU A 75 -2.31 -9.46 12.94
C GLU A 75 -1.40 -8.25 13.22
N ALA A 76 -1.51 -7.21 12.40
CA ALA A 76 -0.84 -5.94 12.61
C ALA A 76 -1.47 -5.24 13.82
N THR A 77 -0.63 -4.77 14.74
CA THR A 77 -1.06 -4.00 15.90
C THR A 77 -0.93 -2.52 15.65
N GLY A 78 -1.72 -1.69 16.33
CA GLY A 78 -1.64 -0.24 16.23
C GLY A 78 -0.27 0.32 16.63
N GLU A 79 0.44 -0.34 17.55
CA GLU A 79 1.83 0.00 17.88
C GLU A 79 2.79 -0.27 16.71
N ALA A 80 2.65 -1.42 16.04
CA ALA A 80 3.45 -1.75 14.87
C ALA A 80 3.16 -0.81 13.69
N ILE A 81 1.88 -0.49 13.45
CA ILE A 81 1.43 0.43 12.41
C ILE A 81 2.00 1.83 12.65
N ALA A 82 1.82 2.39 13.85
CA ALA A 82 2.32 3.72 14.18
C ALA A 82 3.87 3.79 14.09
N SER A 83 4.57 2.76 14.57
CA SER A 83 6.03 2.68 14.48
C SER A 83 6.52 2.61 13.03
N ALA A 84 5.85 1.83 12.17
CA ALA A 84 6.22 1.72 10.77
C ALA A 84 5.96 3.03 10.02
N GLU A 85 4.81 3.66 10.25
CA GLU A 85 4.45 4.94 9.64
C GLU A 85 5.43 6.06 10.04
N GLU A 86 5.73 6.20 11.34
CA GLU A 86 6.70 7.17 11.83
C GLU A 86 8.07 6.98 11.16
N HIS A 87 8.53 5.73 11.09
CA HIS A 87 9.77 5.39 10.41
C HIS A 87 9.76 5.77 8.92
N ASN A 88 8.67 5.49 8.22
CA ASN A 88 8.53 5.82 6.81
C ASN A 88 8.57 7.35 6.57
N TYR A 89 7.93 8.15 7.42
CA TYR A 89 8.06 9.61 7.38
C TYR A 89 9.48 10.10 7.72
N GLU A 90 10.18 9.44 8.64
CA GLU A 90 11.59 9.75 8.92
C GLU A 90 12.49 9.52 7.69
N VAL A 91 12.25 8.45 6.93
CA VAL A 91 12.95 8.18 5.67
C VAL A 91 12.68 9.32 4.67
N PHE A 92 11.42 9.70 4.47
CA PHE A 92 11.07 10.84 3.62
C PHE A 92 11.74 12.15 4.04
N ASN A 93 11.76 12.47 5.34
CA ASN A 93 12.35 13.70 5.87
C ASN A 93 13.88 13.76 5.68
N ARG A 94 14.53 12.59 5.64
CA ARG A 94 15.97 12.48 5.42
C ARG A 94 16.33 12.43 3.93
N SER A 95 15.41 12.02 3.07
CA SER A 95 15.58 11.99 1.61
C SER A 95 15.98 13.38 1.07
N LYS A 96 16.90 13.41 0.10
CA LYS A 96 17.46 14.63 -0.51
C LYS A 96 17.22 14.73 -2.02
N GLY A 97 16.33 13.90 -2.55
CA GLY A 97 15.97 13.88 -3.97
C GLY A 97 15.33 15.19 -4.43
N GLU A 98 15.61 15.61 -5.66
CA GLU A 98 15.02 16.81 -6.26
C GLU A 98 13.56 16.55 -6.69
N GLY A 99 13.26 15.33 -7.15
CA GLY A 99 11.91 14.88 -7.50
C GLY A 99 11.33 13.85 -6.53
N PHE A 100 10.01 13.64 -6.60
CA PHE A 100 9.32 12.66 -5.76
C PHE A 100 9.87 11.24 -5.96
N ARG A 101 10.08 10.79 -7.21
CA ARG A 101 10.73 9.50 -7.52
C ARG A 101 12.09 9.35 -6.82
N ASP A 102 12.95 10.38 -6.87
CA ASP A 102 14.26 10.32 -6.23
C ASP A 102 14.16 10.14 -4.71
N ARG A 103 13.10 10.71 -4.09
CA ARG A 103 12.81 10.56 -2.66
C ARG A 103 12.35 9.15 -2.29
N LEU A 104 11.94 8.31 -3.24
CA LEU A 104 11.55 6.91 -3.01
C LEU A 104 12.75 5.95 -2.96
N THR A 105 13.88 6.31 -3.59
CA THR A 105 15.09 5.46 -3.66
C THR A 105 15.49 4.83 -2.32
N PRO A 106 15.55 5.58 -1.19
CA PRO A 106 15.98 5.00 0.09
C PRO A 106 15.09 3.84 0.58
N PHE A 107 13.80 3.82 0.20
CA PHE A 107 12.89 2.74 0.61
C PHE A 107 13.22 1.41 -0.07
N PHE A 108 13.73 1.44 -1.31
CA PHE A 108 14.19 0.25 -2.02
C PHE A 108 15.52 -0.29 -1.46
N GLU A 109 16.38 0.58 -0.92
CA GLU A 109 17.65 0.16 -0.32
C GLU A 109 17.46 -0.58 1.02
N GLU A 110 16.36 -0.29 1.72
CA GLU A 110 16.07 -0.80 3.07
C GLU A 110 15.04 -1.95 3.10
N SER A 111 14.38 -2.25 1.98
CA SER A 111 13.30 -3.25 1.90
C SER A 111 13.70 -4.53 1.18
N ALA A 112 13.23 -5.68 1.68
CA ALA A 112 13.35 -6.97 0.98
C ALA A 112 12.18 -7.25 0.01
N GLU A 113 11.22 -6.33 -0.07
CA GLU A 113 9.97 -6.44 -0.82
C GLU A 113 9.94 -5.44 -1.99
N GLU A 114 11.00 -5.49 -2.81
CA GLU A 114 11.21 -4.59 -3.96
C GLU A 114 10.03 -4.60 -4.95
N GLU A 115 9.43 -5.75 -5.21
CA GLU A 115 8.31 -5.88 -6.16
C GLU A 115 7.03 -5.20 -5.66
N LEU A 116 6.74 -5.29 -4.36
CA LEU A 116 5.61 -4.58 -3.75
C LEU A 116 5.87 -3.07 -3.75
N LEU A 117 7.10 -2.66 -3.48
CA LEU A 117 7.50 -1.25 -3.57
C LEU A 117 7.41 -0.71 -4.99
N ALA A 118 7.82 -1.49 -5.99
CA ALA A 118 7.71 -1.12 -7.41
C ALA A 118 6.26 -0.95 -7.83
N PHE A 119 5.36 -1.86 -7.40
CA PHE A 119 3.92 -1.71 -7.61
C PHE A 119 3.37 -0.40 -7.02
N VAL A 120 3.74 -0.07 -5.78
CA VAL A 120 3.31 1.18 -5.13
C VAL A 120 3.93 2.39 -5.83
N GLU A 121 5.20 2.34 -6.20
CA GLU A 121 5.90 3.39 -6.95
C GLU A 121 5.19 3.70 -8.27
N ASP A 122 4.87 2.67 -9.06
CA ASP A 122 4.19 2.83 -10.35
C ASP A 122 2.82 3.48 -10.17
N LEU A 123 2.08 3.09 -9.13
CA LEU A 123 0.78 3.65 -8.81
C LEU A 123 0.86 5.16 -8.48
N VAL A 124 1.79 5.55 -7.61
CA VAL A 124 1.94 6.96 -7.21
C VAL A 124 2.60 7.82 -8.28
N LEU A 125 3.33 7.22 -9.24
CA LEU A 125 3.97 7.92 -10.34
C LEU A 125 3.17 7.90 -11.65
N ALA A 126 1.98 7.30 -11.65
CA ALA A 126 1.04 7.34 -12.76
C ALA A 126 0.79 8.78 -13.22
N ASP A 127 0.53 8.94 -14.52
CA ASP A 127 0.32 10.25 -15.13
C ASP A 127 -0.93 10.90 -14.56
N GLU A 128 -0.83 12.16 -14.10
CA GLU A 128 -1.95 12.92 -13.50
C GLU A 128 -3.12 13.15 -14.47
N THR A 129 -2.96 12.80 -15.75
CA THR A 129 -4.03 12.85 -16.76
C THR A 129 -4.86 11.57 -16.87
N GLU A 130 -4.46 10.49 -16.16
CA GLU A 130 -5.24 9.25 -16.07
C GLU A 130 -6.41 9.42 -15.08
N GLU A 131 -7.54 8.76 -15.36
CA GLU A 131 -8.79 8.89 -14.58
C GLU A 131 -8.62 8.48 -13.10
N ASP A 132 -7.70 7.55 -12.83
CA ASP A 132 -7.42 7.01 -11.49
C ASP A 132 -6.10 7.55 -10.89
N SER A 133 -5.63 8.68 -11.40
CA SER A 133 -4.35 9.23 -10.97
C SER A 133 -4.40 9.89 -9.58
N ILE A 134 -3.33 9.68 -8.82
CA ILE A 134 -3.17 10.27 -7.49
C ILE A 134 -2.69 11.72 -7.63
N SER A 135 -3.34 12.63 -6.92
CA SER A 135 -2.96 14.04 -6.94
C SER A 135 -1.54 14.24 -6.38
N GLY A 136 -0.83 15.26 -6.87
CA GLY A 136 0.55 15.52 -6.46
C GLY A 136 0.73 15.71 -4.95
N GLU A 137 -0.27 16.26 -4.25
CA GLU A 137 -0.27 16.43 -2.79
C GLU A 137 -0.55 15.12 -2.04
N ALA A 138 -1.29 14.19 -2.65
CA ALA A 138 -1.61 12.89 -2.09
C ALA A 138 -0.49 11.86 -2.25
N ARG A 139 0.42 11.99 -3.23
CA ARG A 139 1.47 11.00 -3.52
C ARG A 139 2.31 10.56 -2.31
N GLU A 140 2.78 11.52 -1.51
CA GLU A 140 3.62 11.23 -0.33
C GLU A 140 2.85 10.49 0.78
N PRO A 141 1.70 10.98 1.26
CA PRO A 141 0.92 10.25 2.24
C PRO A 141 0.41 8.91 1.68
N PHE A 142 0.03 8.82 0.41
CA PHE A 142 -0.45 7.58 -0.22
C PHE A 142 0.65 6.51 -0.27
N PHE A 143 1.85 6.89 -0.73
CA PHE A 143 3.01 5.99 -0.69
C PHE A 143 3.32 5.56 0.74
N THR A 144 3.31 6.50 1.69
CA THR A 144 3.62 6.22 3.10
C THR A 144 2.64 5.22 3.69
N THR A 145 1.34 5.38 3.44
CA THR A 145 0.31 4.46 3.90
C THR A 145 0.50 3.05 3.34
N LEU A 146 0.72 2.91 2.03
CA LEU A 146 0.94 1.59 1.42
C LEU A 146 2.27 0.97 1.83
N LYS A 147 3.31 1.76 2.06
CA LYS A 147 4.58 1.27 2.59
C LYS A 147 4.41 0.78 4.03
N THR A 148 3.64 1.48 4.87
CA THR A 148 3.27 1.00 6.20
C THR A 148 2.54 -0.34 6.14
N VAL A 149 1.61 -0.50 5.19
CA VAL A 149 0.94 -1.80 4.93
C VAL A 149 1.96 -2.89 4.59
N ILE A 150 2.91 -2.63 3.69
CA ILE A 150 3.97 -3.59 3.35
C ILE A 150 4.77 -3.97 4.60
N ASP A 151 5.19 -2.99 5.40
CA ASP A 151 6.08 -3.19 6.55
C ASP A 151 5.45 -4.00 7.67
N VAL A 152 4.15 -3.84 7.93
CA VAL A 152 3.48 -4.57 9.01
C VAL A 152 3.07 -5.99 8.59
N LEU A 153 2.96 -6.25 7.29
CA LEU A 153 2.60 -7.55 6.73
C LEU A 153 3.82 -8.43 6.40
N THR A 154 5.04 -7.86 6.34
CA THR A 154 6.24 -8.57 5.83
C THR A 154 7.40 -8.67 6.81
#